data_AF-A0A7X3SRK8-F1
#
_entry.id   AF-A0A7X3SRK8-F1
#
_cell.length_a   1.000
_cell.length_b   1.000
_cell.length_c   1.000
_cell.angle_alpha   90.00
_cell.angle_beta   90.00
_cell.angle_gamma   90.00
#
_symmetry.space_group_name_H-M   'P 1'
#
loop_
_entity.id
_entity.type
_entity.pdbx_description
1 polymer ?
#
loop_
_entity_poly.entity_id
_entity_poly.type
_entity_poly.pdbx_seq_one_letter_code
_entity_poly.pdbx_strand_id
1 'polypeptide(L)'
;MTDDNSALRLQLADQWQKLAIELIKKGLPADIIFESLLTVGLAGQVEVLGKEVAAARLAAIAEQLSEQVRQQKEALQEASNATKN
;
A
#
# COMPACT_ATOMS: atom_id res chain seq x y z
N MET A 1 -0.73 29.71 9.73
CA MET A 1 -0.15 29.33 8.42
C MET A 1 0.23 27.85 8.32
N THR A 2 0.18 27.07 9.39
CA THR A 2 0.45 25.62 9.38
C THR A 2 -0.71 24.74 8.90
N ASP A 3 -1.96 25.22 9.00
CA ASP A 3 -3.15 24.44 8.61
C ASP A 3 -3.32 24.27 7.09
N ASP A 4 -2.91 25.27 6.29
CA ASP A 4 -3.06 25.23 4.82
C ASP A 4 -2.22 24.12 4.17
N ASN A 5 -1.01 23.86 4.70
CA ASN A 5 -0.15 22.82 4.15
C ASN A 5 -0.68 21.41 4.44
N SER A 6 -1.35 21.20 5.57
CA SER A 6 -1.95 19.90 5.93
C SER A 6 -3.12 19.56 5.01
N ALA A 7 -3.98 20.54 4.72
CA ALA A 7 -5.08 20.37 3.78
C ALA A 7 -4.60 20.10 2.36
N LEU A 8 -3.57 20.83 1.90
CA LEU A 8 -2.97 20.62 0.58
C LEU A 8 -2.35 19.21 0.45
N ARG A 9 -1.70 18.72 1.51
CA ARG A 9 -1.12 17.37 1.54
C ARG A 9 -2.18 16.26 1.49
N LEU A 10 -3.32 16.45 2.14
CA LEU A 10 -4.46 15.52 2.05
C LEU A 10 -5.06 15.51 0.63
N GLN A 11 -5.21 16.67 0.01
CA GLN A 11 -5.68 16.77 -1.37
C GLN A 11 -4.72 16.08 -2.34
N LEU A 12 -3.40 16.27 -2.18
CA LEU A 12 -2.40 15.58 -2.98
C LEU A 12 -2.50 14.06 -2.82
N ALA A 13 -2.62 13.55 -1.59
CA ALA A 13 -2.78 12.12 -1.33
C ALA A 13 -4.01 11.52 -2.04
N ASP A 14 -5.16 12.21 -2.00
CA ASP A 14 -6.39 11.80 -2.70
C ASP A 14 -6.20 11.76 -4.23
N GLN A 15 -5.53 12.76 -4.80
CA GLN A 15 -5.23 12.79 -6.24
C GLN A 15 -4.32 11.64 -6.66
N TRP A 16 -3.27 11.36 -5.88
CA TRP A 16 -2.37 10.22 -6.14
C TRP A 16 -3.10 8.89 -6.07
N GLN A 17 -4.01 8.71 -5.10
CA GLN A 17 -4.81 7.49 -4.97
C GLN A 17 -5.74 7.29 -6.18
N LYS A 18 -6.41 8.34 -6.65
CA LYS A 18 -7.28 8.28 -7.83
C LYS A 18 -6.51 7.89 -9.09
N LEU A 19 -5.36 8.51 -9.32
CA LEU A 19 -4.49 8.20 -10.46
C LEU A 19 -4.01 6.74 -10.40
N ALA A 20 -3.62 6.25 -9.22
CA ALA A 20 -3.18 4.87 -9.02
C ALA A 20 -4.26 3.86 -9.46
N ILE A 21 -5.50 4.09 -9.02
CA ILE A 21 -6.65 3.25 -9.35
C ILE A 21 -6.92 3.27 -10.86
N GLU A 22 -6.82 4.43 -11.51
CA GLU A 22 -6.99 4.53 -12.96
C GLU A 22 -5.91 3.76 -13.73
N LEU A 23 -4.64 3.85 -13.31
CA LEU A 23 -3.54 3.14 -13.96
C LEU A 23 -3.70 1.62 -13.83
N ILE A 24 -4.11 1.14 -12.65
CA ILE A 24 -4.41 -0.28 -12.42
C ILE A 24 -5.58 -0.73 -13.32
N LYS A 25 -6.65 0.08 -13.43
CA LYS A 25 -7.78 -0.21 -14.34
C LYS A 25 -7.38 -0.26 -15.82
N LYS A 26 -6.33 0.48 -16.21
CA LYS A 26 -5.75 0.45 -17.56
C LYS A 26 -4.80 -0.73 -17.80
N GLY A 27 -4.63 -1.61 -16.80
CA GLY A 27 -3.84 -2.84 -16.92
C GLY A 27 -2.38 -2.70 -16.52
N LEU A 28 -1.98 -1.59 -15.90
CA LEU A 28 -0.63 -1.48 -15.35
C LEU A 28 -0.49 -2.37 -14.11
N PRO A 29 0.67 -3.04 -13.92
CA PRO A 29 0.92 -3.87 -12.75
C PRO A 29 0.83 -3.06 -11.44
N ALA A 30 0.05 -3.56 -10.48
CA ALA A 30 -0.22 -2.86 -9.24
C ALA A 30 1.04 -2.70 -8.37
N ASP A 31 1.96 -3.68 -8.41
CA ASP A 31 3.26 -3.65 -7.76
C ASP A 31 4.13 -2.48 -8.22
N ILE A 32 4.24 -2.23 -9.53
CA ILE A 32 5.01 -1.10 -10.09
C ILE A 32 4.42 0.25 -9.66
N ILE A 33 3.09 0.36 -9.67
CA ILE A 33 2.38 1.57 -9.22
C ILE A 33 2.59 1.78 -7.72
N PHE A 34 2.48 0.73 -6.92
CA PHE A 34 2.73 0.79 -5.48
C PHE A 34 4.18 1.17 -5.18
N GLU A 35 5.17 0.60 -5.87
CA GLU A 35 6.58 0.92 -5.69
C GLU A 35 6.86 2.40 -6.03
N SER A 36 6.25 2.91 -7.10
CA SER A 36 6.36 4.32 -7.49
C SER A 36 5.73 5.26 -6.45
N LEU A 37 4.54 4.91 -5.95
CA LEU A 37 3.85 5.65 -4.89
C LEU A 37 4.54 5.55 -3.54
N LEU A 38 5.16 4.41 -3.22
CA LEU A 38 5.96 4.25 -2.02
C LEU A 38 7.22 5.12 -2.14
N THR A 39 7.88 5.16 -3.30
CA THR A 39 9.09 5.97 -3.48
C THR A 39 8.82 7.47 -3.32
N VAL A 40 7.73 7.98 -3.91
CA VAL A 40 7.35 9.41 -3.82
C VAL A 40 6.58 9.71 -2.53
N GLY A 41 5.70 8.80 -2.11
CA GLY A 41 4.81 8.93 -0.97
C GLY A 41 5.49 8.67 0.37
N LEU A 42 6.50 7.79 0.48
CA LEU A 42 7.34 7.70 1.69
C LEU A 42 8.08 9.01 1.90
N ALA A 43 8.67 9.59 0.84
CA ALA A 43 9.42 10.82 0.98
C ALA A 43 8.53 11.93 1.55
N GLY A 44 7.31 12.08 1.01
CA GLY A 44 6.31 13.00 1.54
C GLY A 44 5.80 12.64 2.94
N GLN A 45 5.54 11.36 3.24
CA GLN A 45 5.10 10.96 4.59
C GLN A 45 6.18 11.15 5.65
N VAL A 46 7.44 10.88 5.31
CA VAL A 46 8.58 11.09 6.20
C VAL A 46 8.78 12.57 6.49
N GLU A 47 8.63 13.42 5.48
CA GLU A 47 8.72 14.88 5.64
C GLU A 47 7.61 15.42 6.56
N VAL A 48 6.41 14.85 6.50
CA VAL A 48 5.22 15.36 7.21
C VAL A 48 5.04 14.76 8.60
N LEU A 49 5.20 13.44 8.72
CA LEU A 49 4.87 12.66 9.92
C LEU A 49 6.13 12.22 10.69
N GLY A 50 7.30 12.43 10.12
CA GLY A 50 8.56 11.95 10.67
C GLY A 50 8.86 10.49 10.31
N LYS A 51 10.14 10.15 10.37
CA LYS A 51 10.68 8.85 9.95
C LYS A 51 10.10 7.68 10.75
N GLU A 52 9.90 7.87 12.04
CA GLU A 52 9.46 6.82 12.97
C GLU A 52 8.00 6.40 12.69
N VAL A 53 7.11 7.37 12.48
CA VAL A 53 5.70 7.11 12.18
C VAL A 53 5.55 6.45 10.80
N ALA A 54 6.29 6.92 9.81
CA ALA A 54 6.31 6.31 8.48
C ALA A 54 6.82 4.85 8.53
N ALA A 55 7.90 4.59 9.27
CA ALA A 55 8.46 3.25 9.44
C ALA A 55 7.48 2.30 10.15
N ALA A 56 6.85 2.73 11.24
CA ALA A 56 5.86 1.93 11.97
C ALA A 56 4.66 1.56 11.07
N ARG A 57 4.20 2.50 10.24
CA ARG A 57 3.10 2.27 9.31
C ARG A 57 3.46 1.26 8.21
N LEU A 58 4.68 1.33 7.68
CA LEU A 58 5.17 0.36 6.69
C LEU A 58 5.33 -1.03 7.28
N ALA A 59 5.83 -1.13 8.51
CA ALA A 59 5.93 -2.40 9.22
C ALA A 59 4.54 -3.06 9.38
N ALA A 60 3.54 -2.29 9.81
CA ALA A 60 2.16 -2.80 9.96
C ALA A 60 1.55 -3.28 8.62
N ILE A 61 1.79 -2.55 7.53
CA ILE A 61 1.32 -2.96 6.19
C ILE A 61 2.01 -4.26 5.76
N ALA A 62 3.32 -4.37 5.99
CA ALA A 62 4.09 -5.57 5.64
C ALA A 62 3.63 -6.79 6.45
N GLU A 63 3.37 -6.64 7.74
CA GLU A 63 2.81 -7.69 8.60
C GLU A 63 1.44 -8.17 8.09
N GLN A 64 0.54 -7.23 7.78
CA GLN A 64 -0.78 -7.57 7.26
C GLN A 64 -0.70 -8.32 5.92
N LEU A 65 0.18 -7.88 5.01
CA LEU A 65 0.37 -8.57 3.74
C LEU A 65 0.95 -9.97 3.92
N SER A 66 1.94 -10.13 4.81
CA SER A 66 2.52 -11.43 5.14
C SER A 66 1.46 -12.39 5.67
N GLU A 67 0.55 -11.90 6.52
CA GLU A 67 -0.55 -12.70 7.06
C GLU A 67 -1.53 -13.14 5.96
N GLN A 68 -1.90 -12.23 5.06
CA GLN A 68 -2.78 -12.56 3.93
C GLN A 68 -2.16 -13.62 3.01
N VAL A 69 -0.87 -13.50 2.69
CA VAL A 69 -0.15 -14.47 1.87
C VAL A 69 -0.11 -15.85 2.55
N ARG A 70 0.10 -15.88 3.87
CA ARG A 70 0.07 -17.14 4.64
C ARG A 70 -1.30 -17.81 4.57
N GLN A 71 -2.37 -17.07 4.82
CA GLN A 71 -3.74 -17.59 4.76
C GLN A 71 -4.10 -18.10 3.37
N GLN A 72 -3.73 -17.37 2.31
CA GLN A 72 -3.93 -17.82 0.93
C GLN A 72 -3.18 -19.12 0.64
N LYS A 73 -1.94 -19.26 1.12
CA LYS A 73 -1.17 -20.48 0.97
C LYS A 73 -1.83 -21.67 1.67
N GLU A 74 -2.32 -21.48 2.89
CA GLU A 74 -3.03 -22.50 3.66
C GLU A 74 -4.31 -22.96 2.93
N ALA A 75 -5.13 -22.01 2.46
CA ALA A 75 -6.34 -22.31 1.70
C ALA A 75 -6.07 -23.11 0.42
N LEU A 76 -4.98 -22.78 -0.31
CA LEU A 76 -4.55 -23.53 -1.49
C LEU A 76 -4.11 -24.96 -1.15
N GLN A 77 -3.41 -25.14 -0.02
CA GLN A 77 -2.96 -26.44 0.47
C GLN A 77 -4.16 -27.33 0.83
N GLU A 78 -5.16 -26.77 1.52
CA GLU A 78 -6.40 -27.47 1.87
C GLU A 78 -7.19 -27.89 0.63
N ALA A 79 -7.36 -26.99 -0.34
CA ALA A 79 -8.01 -27.29 -1.61
C ALA A 79 -7.28 -28.40 -2.40
N SER A 80 -5.94 -28.39 -2.39
CA SER A 80 -5.13 -29.43 -3.02
C SER A 80 -5.25 -30.79 -2.32
N ASN A 81 -5.50 -30.82 -1.02
CA ASN A 81 -5.69 -32.06 -0.28
C ASN A 81 -7.11 -32.60 -0.45
N ALA A 82 -8.13 -31.72 -0.50
CA ALA A 82 -9.51 -32.09 -0.73
C ALA A 82 -9.78 -32.69 -2.12
N THR A 83 -8.98 -32.32 -3.12
CA THR A 83 -9.09 -32.83 -4.51
C THR A 83 -8.34 -34.14 -4.76
N LYS A 84 -7.60 -34.67 -3.76
CA LYS A 84 -6.87 -35.95 -3.85
C LYS A 84 -7.60 -37.12 -3.15
N ASN A 85 -8.73 -36.88 -2.49
CA ASN A 85 -9.68 -37.90 -2.03
C ASN A 85 -10.81 -38.08 -3.03
#